data_AF-A0A523YVM1-F1
#
_entry.id   AF-A0A523YVM1-F1
#
_cell.length_a   1.000
_cell.length_b   1.000
_cell.length_c   1.000
_cell.angle_alpha   90.00
_cell.angle_beta   90.00
_cell.angle_gamma   90.00
#
_symmetry.space_group_name_H-M   'P 1'
#
loop_
_entity.id
_entity.type
_entity.pdbx_description
1 polymer ?
#
loop_
_entity_poly.entity_id
_entity_poly.type
_entity_poly.pdbx_seq_one_letter_code
_entity_poly.pdbx_strand_id
1 'polypeptide(L)'
;MAGIKALRKLQVGKEGTPGSPVAATARILGDITYRDASEAIEAERDYGLYTRYAEAFQIAAYLTEIEVETDLSYEQILYPLLAGLKGGVTGVEQNGGQGDYLYSFTAPVTGDPNPDTFTMEYWERDESGNVQT
;
A
#
# COMPACT_ATOMS: atom_id res chain seq x y z
N MET A 1 -15.23 27.62 -6.58
CA MET A 1 -15.02 26.15 -6.63
C MET A 1 -13.61 25.89 -6.17
N ALA A 2 -13.43 25.50 -4.91
CA ALA A 2 -12.15 25.03 -4.43
C ALA A 2 -11.92 23.65 -5.07
N GLY A 3 -10.85 23.53 -5.85
CA GLY A 3 -10.47 22.25 -6.44
C GLY A 3 -10.02 21.30 -5.34
N ILE A 4 -10.53 20.07 -5.37
CA ILE A 4 -10.00 18.96 -4.58
C ILE A 4 -8.51 18.87 -4.88
N LYS A 5 -7.67 19.15 -3.89
CA LYS A 5 -6.21 19.04 -4.04
C LYS A 5 -5.83 17.59 -3.80
N ALA A 6 -5.02 17.03 -4.69
CA ALA A 6 -4.41 15.72 -4.48
C ALA A 6 -3.70 15.66 -3.12
N LEU A 7 -3.68 14.48 -2.50
CA LEU A 7 -2.94 14.27 -1.26
C LEU A 7 -1.45 14.50 -1.54
N ARG A 8 -0.80 15.33 -0.73
CA ARG A 8 0.60 15.74 -0.96
C ARG A 8 1.62 15.01 -0.09
N LYS A 9 1.13 14.24 0.89
CA LYS A 9 1.96 13.65 1.94
C LYS A 9 1.37 12.31 2.38
N LEU A 10 2.18 11.29 2.19
CA LEU A 10 1.97 9.93 2.67
C LEU A 10 3.04 9.62 3.72
N GLN A 11 2.65 8.92 4.77
CA GLN A 11 3.57 8.35 5.74
C GLN A 11 3.55 6.84 5.69
N VAL A 12 4.72 6.26 5.94
CA VAL A 12 4.92 4.82 5.91
C VAL A 12 5.64 4.37 7.19
N GLY A 13 5.14 3.32 7.81
CA GLY A 13 5.76 2.61 8.94
C GLY A 13 5.87 1.13 8.64
N LYS A 14 7.06 0.53 8.79
CA LYS A 14 7.25 -0.91 8.60
C LYS A 14 6.65 -1.68 9.77
N GLU A 15 5.80 -2.65 9.48
CA GLU A 15 5.21 -3.52 10.50
C GLU A 15 6.20 -4.63 10.87
N GLY A 16 6.30 -4.93 12.16
CA GLY A 16 7.08 -6.09 12.63
C GLY A 16 6.32 -7.41 12.49
N THR A 17 4.99 -7.33 12.49
CA THR A 17 4.08 -8.46 12.27
C THR A 17 2.94 -7.96 11.38
N PRO A 18 2.63 -8.66 10.27
CA PRO A 18 1.55 -8.27 9.37
C PRO A 18 0.24 -8.00 10.11
N GLY A 19 -0.34 -6.82 9.88
CA GLY A 19 -1.61 -6.40 10.48
C GLY A 19 -1.47 -5.81 11.89
N SER A 20 -0.25 -5.63 12.40
CA SER A 20 0.01 -4.86 13.62
C SER A 20 0.47 -3.46 13.24
N PRO A 21 -0.41 -2.44 13.31
CA PRO A 21 -0.05 -1.10 12.89
C PRO A 21 1.08 -0.52 13.75
N VAL A 22 2.00 0.18 13.09
CA VAL A 22 3.14 0.86 13.71
C VAL A 22 3.12 2.33 13.31
N ALA A 23 3.61 3.21 14.19
CA ALA A 23 3.70 4.64 13.91
C ALA A 23 4.44 4.93 12.59
N ALA A 24 3.74 5.54 11.64
CA ALA A 24 4.26 5.87 10.32
C ALA A 24 5.17 7.11 10.40
N THR A 25 6.49 6.92 10.33
CA THR A 25 7.47 8.00 10.53
C THR A 25 8.13 8.45 9.24
N ALA A 26 8.33 7.54 8.27
CA ALA A 26 8.87 7.88 6.97
C ALA A 26 7.83 8.68 6.17
N ARG A 27 8.28 9.66 5.37
CA ARG A 27 7.41 10.56 4.61
C ARG A 27 7.73 10.45 3.13
N ILE A 28 6.70 10.21 2.34
CA ILE A 28 6.72 10.29 0.88
C ILE A 28 5.90 11.51 0.50
N LEU A 29 6.55 12.46 -0.17
CA LEU A 29 5.95 13.69 -0.66
C LEU A 29 5.77 13.55 -2.17
N GLY A 30 4.61 13.89 -2.70
CA GLY A 30 4.28 13.68 -4.10
C GLY A 30 2.81 13.92 -4.35
N ASP A 31 2.39 13.73 -5.60
CA ASP A 31 0.97 13.69 -5.92
C ASP A 31 0.46 12.26 -5.67
N ILE A 32 -0.42 12.12 -4.69
CA ILE A 32 -0.95 10.84 -4.24
C ILE A 32 -2.46 10.81 -4.47
N THR A 33 -2.92 9.73 -5.10
CA THR A 33 -4.35 9.43 -5.22
C THR A 33 -4.65 8.06 -4.64
N TYR A 34 -5.75 7.94 -3.91
CA TYR A 34 -6.24 6.68 -3.38
C TYR A 34 -7.60 6.35 -4.01
N ARG A 35 -7.85 5.07 -4.23
CA ARG A 35 -9.13 4.55 -4.72
C ARG A 35 -9.48 3.27 -3.98
N ASP A 36 -10.75 3.16 -3.58
CA ASP A 36 -11.31 1.86 -3.20
C ASP A 36 -11.54 1.04 -4.47
N ALA A 37 -10.83 -0.08 -4.57
CA ALA A 37 -10.90 -1.01 -5.70
C ALA A 37 -11.58 -2.32 -5.28
N SER A 38 -12.33 -2.31 -4.18
CA SER A 38 -13.03 -3.49 -3.67
C SER A 38 -13.96 -4.08 -4.73
N GLU A 39 -13.84 -5.39 -4.92
CA GLU A 39 -14.63 -6.12 -5.90
C GLU A 39 -15.91 -6.65 -5.24
N ALA A 40 -17.05 -6.20 -5.74
CA ALA A 40 -18.35 -6.73 -5.35
C ALA A 40 -18.83 -7.72 -6.41
N ILE A 41 -19.14 -8.95 -5.98
CA ILE A 41 -19.72 -9.97 -6.85
C ILE A 41 -21.18 -10.18 -6.45
N GLU A 42 -22.04 -10.25 -7.45
CA GLU A 42 -23.42 -10.68 -7.31
C GLU A 42 -23.47 -12.19 -7.60
N ALA A 43 -23.57 -13.00 -6.54
CA ALA A 43 -23.66 -14.45 -6.69
C ALA A 43 -25.09 -14.83 -7.09
N GLU A 44 -25.28 -15.29 -8.33
CA GLU A 44 -26.57 -15.85 -8.77
C GLU A 44 -26.72 -17.26 -8.17
N ARG A 45 -27.70 -17.45 -7.27
CA ARG A 45 -28.03 -18.76 -6.69
C ARG A 45 -29.38 -19.23 -7.22
N ASP A 46 -29.41 -20.48 -7.69
CA ASP A 46 -30.62 -21.08 -8.24
C ASP A 46 -31.48 -21.65 -7.09
N TYR A 47 -32.51 -20.91 -6.69
CA TYR A 47 -33.40 -21.25 -5.58
C TYR A 47 -34.54 -22.22 -5.97
N GLY A 48 -34.46 -22.87 -7.14
CA GLY A 48 -35.53 -23.76 -7.63
C GLY A 48 -36.80 -23.01 -8.06
N LEU A 49 -36.67 -21.72 -8.36
CA LEU A 49 -37.71 -20.86 -8.92
C LEU A 49 -37.33 -20.52 -10.37
N TYR A 50 -38.28 -20.56 -11.31
CA TYR A 50 -38.04 -20.22 -12.72
C TYR A 50 -37.80 -18.71 -12.98
N THR A 51 -37.57 -17.92 -11.93
CA THR A 51 -37.25 -16.49 -12.04
C THR A 51 -35.82 -16.26 -11.61
N ARG A 52 -35.12 -15.36 -12.30
CA ARG A 52 -33.82 -14.88 -11.84
C ARG A 52 -33.99 -14.23 -10.47
N TYR A 53 -33.24 -14.72 -9.49
CA TYR A 53 -33.16 -14.15 -8.16
C TYR A 53 -31.71 -13.73 -7.91
N ALA A 54 -31.52 -12.43 -7.75
CA ALA A 54 -30.26 -11.80 -7.45
C ALA A 54 -30.12 -11.64 -5.93
N GLU A 55 -29.03 -12.15 -5.34
CA GLU A 55 -28.71 -11.88 -3.94
C GLU A 55 -28.12 -10.48 -3.76
N ALA A 56 -28.16 -9.94 -2.54
CA ALA A 56 -27.49 -8.68 -2.23
C ALA A 56 -25.98 -8.79 -2.51
N PHE A 57 -25.39 -7.70 -3.01
CA PHE A 57 -23.95 -7.61 -3.31
C PHE A 57 -23.11 -8.15 -2.14
N GLN A 58 -22.24 -9.11 -2.44
CA GLN A 58 -21.24 -9.59 -1.50
C GLN A 58 -19.88 -9.04 -1.93
N ILE A 59 -19.15 -8.45 -0.98
CA ILE A 59 -17.78 -7.99 -1.21
C ILE A 59 -16.90 -9.25 -1.29
N ALA A 60 -16.36 -9.52 -2.47
CA ALA A 60 -15.53 -10.68 -2.74
C ALA A 60 -14.08 -10.45 -2.30
N ALA A 61 -13.59 -9.21 -2.43
CA ALA A 61 -12.26 -8.80 -1.98
C ALA A 61 -12.25 -7.33 -1.57
N TYR A 62 -11.55 -7.02 -0.48
CA TYR A 62 -11.22 -5.65 -0.12
C TYR A 62 -9.88 -5.29 -0.76
N LEU A 63 -9.89 -4.28 -1.63
CA LEU A 63 -8.71 -3.82 -2.34
C LEU A 63 -8.63 -2.31 -2.26
N THR A 64 -7.43 -1.78 -2.09
CA THR A 64 -7.17 -0.34 -2.12
C THR A 64 -6.03 -0.10 -3.07
N GLU A 65 -6.24 0.78 -4.04
CA GLU A 65 -5.22 1.22 -4.98
C GLU A 65 -4.69 2.57 -4.53
N ILE A 66 -3.37 2.69 -4.53
CA ILE A 66 -2.65 3.94 -4.24
C ILE A 66 -1.71 4.20 -5.40
N GLU A 67 -1.88 5.36 -6.03
CA GLU A 67 -0.97 5.86 -7.06
C GLU A 67 -0.18 7.02 -6.46
N VAL A 68 1.15 6.96 -6.61
CA VAL A 68 2.08 7.98 -6.10
C VAL A 68 3.01 8.39 -7.22
N GLU A 69 2.95 9.66 -7.60
CA GLU A 69 3.87 10.26 -8.56
C GLU A 69 4.87 11.16 -7.82
N THR A 70 6.14 10.75 -7.78
CA THR A 70 7.22 11.51 -7.16
C THR A 70 8.61 11.00 -7.54
N ASP A 71 9.63 11.83 -7.33
CA ASP A 71 11.03 11.43 -7.36
C ASP A 71 11.39 10.76 -6.03
N LEU A 72 11.62 9.44 -6.07
CA LEU A 72 11.96 8.65 -4.89
C LEU A 72 13.46 8.72 -4.57
N SER A 73 13.79 8.84 -3.28
CA SER A 73 15.15 8.61 -2.80
C SER A 73 15.54 7.13 -2.88
N TYR A 74 16.83 6.84 -2.75
CA TYR A 74 17.34 5.47 -2.73
C TYR A 74 16.76 4.63 -1.59
N GLU A 75 16.42 5.26 -0.47
CA GLU A 75 15.80 4.59 0.68
C GLU A 75 14.29 4.39 0.45
N GLN A 76 13.64 5.34 -0.23
CA GLN A 76 12.20 5.30 -0.46
C GLN A 76 11.82 4.29 -1.54
N ILE A 77 12.66 4.08 -2.56
CA ILE A 77 12.42 3.04 -3.59
C ILE A 77 12.42 1.62 -3.00
N LEU A 78 12.99 1.43 -1.80
CA LEU A 78 12.96 0.12 -1.12
C LEU A 78 11.55 -0.25 -0.66
N TYR A 79 10.68 0.70 -0.31
CA TYR A 79 9.33 0.39 0.18
C TYR A 79 8.49 -0.44 -0.81
N PRO A 80 8.32 -0.03 -2.08
CA PRO A 80 7.58 -0.84 -3.05
C PRO A 80 8.27 -2.15 -3.38
N LEU A 81 9.61 -2.20 -3.37
CA LEU A 81 10.35 -3.44 -3.66
C LEU A 81 10.21 -4.48 -2.53
N LEU A 82 10.23 -4.02 -1.28
CA LEU A 82 10.04 -4.88 -0.10
C LEU A 82 8.58 -5.35 0.04
N ALA A 83 7.61 -4.52 -0.32
CA ALA A 83 6.19 -4.86 -0.27
C ALA A 83 5.72 -5.73 -1.44
N GLY A 84 6.29 -5.54 -2.64
CA GLY A 84 5.77 -6.15 -3.87
C GLY A 84 6.62 -7.27 -4.47
N LEU A 85 7.95 -7.20 -4.34
CA LEU A 85 8.86 -8.15 -5.00
C LEU A 85 9.35 -9.23 -4.04
N LYS A 86 9.94 -8.81 -2.91
CA LYS A 86 10.46 -9.72 -1.88
C LYS A 86 10.69 -8.98 -0.57
N GLY A 87 10.07 -9.45 0.51
CA GLY A 87 10.31 -8.90 1.84
C GLY A 87 11.52 -9.50 2.54
N GLY A 88 11.83 -8.99 3.72
CA GLY A 88 12.97 -9.44 4.54
C GLY A 88 14.35 -9.21 3.93
N VAL A 89 14.47 -8.41 2.86
CA VAL A 89 15.77 -8.05 2.27
C VAL A 89 16.45 -7.01 3.15
N THR A 90 17.64 -7.34 3.66
CA THR A 90 18.48 -6.43 4.43
C THR A 90 19.70 -6.02 3.61
N GLY A 91 20.07 -4.74 3.72
CA GLY A 91 21.25 -4.21 3.03
C GLY A 91 22.52 -4.77 3.65
N VAL A 92 23.48 -5.15 2.80
CA VAL A 92 24.82 -5.56 3.23
C VAL A 92 25.79 -4.45 2.85
N GLU A 93 26.45 -3.87 3.85
CA GLU A 93 27.49 -2.88 3.63
C GLU A 93 28.62 -3.50 2.79
N GLN A 94 29.02 -2.84 1.71
CA GLN A 94 30.05 -3.36 0.81
C GLN A 94 31.44 -3.05 1.36
N ASN A 95 31.61 -1.85 1.94
CA ASN A 95 32.85 -1.41 2.54
C ASN A 95 32.59 -0.96 3.99
N GLY A 96 33.15 -1.70 4.95
CA GLY A 96 32.90 -1.47 6.38
C GLY A 96 33.09 0.00 6.81
N GLY A 97 32.05 0.58 7.41
CA GLY A 97 32.03 1.94 7.96
C GLY A 97 31.84 3.06 6.94
N GLN A 98 31.46 2.75 5.69
CA GLN A 98 31.23 3.73 4.62
C GLN A 98 29.75 4.02 4.36
N GLY A 99 28.84 3.20 4.92
CA GLY A 99 27.40 3.38 4.75
C GLY A 99 26.90 3.01 3.34
N ASP A 100 27.68 2.24 2.57
CA ASP A 100 27.36 1.81 1.21
C ASP A 100 26.62 0.45 1.22
N TYR A 101 25.32 0.49 1.40
CA TYR A 101 24.49 -0.72 1.47
C TYR A 101 24.06 -1.22 0.09
N LEU A 102 24.31 -2.50 -0.17
CA LEU A 102 23.77 -3.22 -1.33
C LEU A 102 22.51 -4.01 -0.93
N TYR A 103 21.42 -3.77 -1.63
CA TYR A 103 20.16 -4.52 -1.49
C TYR A 103 19.96 -5.41 -2.72
N SER A 104 19.89 -6.73 -2.49
CA SER A 104 19.72 -7.71 -3.58
C SER A 104 18.31 -8.27 -3.59
N PHE A 105 17.57 -7.99 -4.67
CA PHE A 105 16.21 -8.48 -4.89
C PHE A 105 16.21 -9.62 -5.90
N THR A 106 16.33 -10.85 -5.42
CA THR A 106 16.15 -12.04 -6.25
C THR A 106 14.67 -12.42 -6.30
N ALA A 107 14.07 -12.40 -7.49
CA ALA A 107 12.70 -12.86 -7.69
C ALA A 107 12.57 -14.33 -7.25
N PRO A 108 11.65 -14.67 -6.32
CA PRO A 108 11.45 -16.05 -5.92
C PRO A 108 10.79 -16.83 -7.06
N VAL A 109 11.48 -17.85 -7.54
CA VAL A 109 10.97 -18.78 -8.57
C VAL A 109 10.34 -20.03 -7.97
N THR A 110 10.54 -20.25 -6.67
CA THR A 110 9.98 -21.35 -5.89
C THR A 110 9.76 -20.87 -4.45
N GLY A 111 8.50 -20.78 -4.01
CA GLY A 111 8.14 -20.36 -2.65
C GLY A 111 7.54 -18.96 -2.54
N ASP A 112 7.05 -18.64 -1.34
CA ASP A 112 6.43 -17.36 -1.01
C ASP A 112 7.47 -16.21 -0.96
N PRO A 113 7.24 -15.07 -1.66
CA PRO A 113 8.09 -13.87 -1.56
C PRO A 113 8.16 -13.23 -0.17
N ASN A 114 7.27 -13.60 0.75
CA ASN A 114 7.18 -13.10 2.12
C ASN A 114 7.30 -11.57 2.19
N PRO A 115 6.37 -10.82 1.55
CA PRO A 115 6.43 -9.37 1.44
C PRO A 115 6.41 -8.69 2.80
N ASP A 116 7.16 -7.60 2.93
CA ASP A 116 7.11 -6.77 4.13
C ASP A 116 5.80 -5.96 4.12
N THR A 117 5.18 -5.85 5.29
CA THR A 117 3.94 -5.10 5.48
C THR A 117 4.23 -3.71 6.03
N PHE A 118 3.42 -2.75 5.60
CA PHE A 118 3.59 -1.35 5.95
C PHE A 118 2.26 -0.73 6.36
N THR A 119 2.28 -0.01 7.48
CA THR A 119 1.22 0.91 7.87
C THR A 119 1.36 2.19 7.06
N MET A 120 0.28 2.59 6.40
CA MET A 120 0.23 3.79 5.57
C MET A 120 -0.75 4.80 6.16
N GLU A 121 -0.28 6.02 6.42
CA GLU A 121 -1.09 7.10 6.97
C GLU A 121 -1.00 8.30 6.03
N TYR A 122 -2.13 8.90 5.67
CA TYR A 122 -2.16 10.14 4.91
C TYR A 122 -2.73 11.26 5.76
N TRP A 123 -2.39 12.50 5.40
CA TRP A 123 -3.02 13.66 6.02
C TRP A 123 -3.84 14.40 4.99
N GLU A 124 -5.14 14.49 5.25
CA GLU A 124 -6.00 15.44 4.59
C GLU A 124 -6.11 16.71 5.43
N ARG A 125 -5.93 17.87 4.81
CA ARG A 125 -6.26 19.15 5.42
C ARG A 125 -7.48 19.73 4.73
N ASP A 126 -8.49 20.07 5.51
CA ASP A 126 -9.64 20.83 5.03
C ASP A 126 -9.23 22.28 4.69
N GLU A 127 -10.15 23.04 4.08
CA GLU A 127 -9.96 24.45 3.74
C GLU A 127 -9.71 25.34 4.98
N SER A 128 -10.05 24.87 6.18
CA SER A 128 -9.84 25.54 7.46
C SER A 128 -8.48 25.21 8.10
N GLY A 129 -7.67 24.36 7.44
CA GLY A 129 -6.35 23.94 7.90
C GLY A 129 -6.36 22.85 8.97
N ASN A 130 -7.54 22.29 9.28
CA ASN A 130 -7.69 21.20 10.25
C ASN A 130 -7.29 19.87 9.63
N VAL A 131 -6.63 19.04 10.44
CA VAL A 131 -6.19 17.70 10.04
C VAL A 131 -7.37 16.76 10.25
N GLN A 132 -7.88 16.18 9.16
CA GLN A 132 -8.78 15.03 9.23
C GLN A 132 -7.88 13.80 9.38
N THR A 133 -8.06 13.06 10.48
CA THR A 133 -7.39 11.78 10.76
C THR A 133 -8.20 10.63 10.22
#